data_AF-A0A535L5D3-F1
#
_entry.id   AF-A0A535L5D3-F1
#
_cell.length_a   1.000
_cell.length_b   1.000
_cell.length_c   1.000
_cell.angle_alpha   90.00
_cell.angle_beta   90.00
_cell.angle_gamma   90.00
#
_symmetry.space_group_name_H-M   'P 1'
#
loop_
_entity.id
_entity.type
_entity.pdbx_description
1 polymer ?
#
loop_
_entity_poly.entity_id
_entity_poly.type
_entity_poly.pdbx_seq_one_letter_code
_entity_poly.pdbx_strand_id
1 'polypeptide(L)' 'MAKTYRVNAFVRISNAMTTFLLRMGVKMGSMTLLTVRGRKSGKIRTNPVTLVELDGDRLLIAPFGTVNWVRNLRAAGEAT' A
#
# COMPACT_ATOMS: atom_id res chain seq x y z
N MET A 1 -10.95 -22.94 -11.23
CA MET A 1 -9.67 -22.22 -11.34
C MET A 1 -9.82 -20.85 -10.68
N ALA A 2 -8.98 -20.51 -9.69
CA ALA A 2 -8.99 -19.16 -9.12
C ALA A 2 -8.54 -18.15 -10.18
N LYS A 3 -9.33 -17.10 -10.41
CA LYS A 3 -9.07 -16.08 -11.42
C LYS A 3 -7.81 -15.30 -11.03
N THR A 4 -6.74 -15.41 -11.80
CA THR A 4 -5.49 -14.68 -11.55
C THR A 4 -5.77 -13.17 -11.59
N TYR A 5 -5.73 -12.52 -10.43
CA TYR A 5 -5.95 -11.08 -10.33
C TYR A 5 -4.84 -10.34 -11.07
N ARG A 6 -5.18 -9.75 -12.23
CA ARG A 6 -4.28 -8.87 -12.98
C ARG A 6 -4.68 -7.43 -12.70
N VAL A 7 -3.71 -6.64 -12.26
CA VAL A 7 -3.88 -5.20 -12.02
C VAL A 7 -4.23 -4.51 -13.35
N ASN A 8 -5.50 -4.19 -13.54
CA ASN A 8 -6.01 -3.53 -14.74
C ASN A 8 -5.80 -2.00 -14.66
N ALA A 9 -6.03 -1.30 -15.78
CA ALA A 9 -5.84 0.15 -15.86
C ALA A 9 -6.69 0.91 -14.83
N PHE A 10 -7.90 0.42 -14.55
CA PHE A 10 -8.79 0.98 -13.53
C PHE A 10 -8.11 1.01 -12.14
N VAL A 11 -7.54 -0.11 -11.69
CA VAL A 11 -6.84 -0.19 -10.39
C VAL A 11 -5.66 0.79 -10.33
N ARG A 12 -4.96 1.01 -11.44
CA ARG A 12 -3.85 1.98 -11.50
C ARG A 12 -4.34 3.42 -11.35
N ILE A 13 -5.44 3.77 -12.03
CA ILE A 13 -6.05 5.10 -11.96
C ILE A 13 -6.62 5.36 -10.56
N SER A 14 -7.36 4.39 -10.00
CA SER A 14 -7.89 4.50 -8.63
C SER A 14 -6.77 4.68 -7.60
N ASN A 15 -5.66 3.95 -7.72
CA ASN A 15 -4.50 4.14 -6.84
C ASN A 15 -3.89 5.53 -6.98
N ALA A 16 -3.77 6.06 -8.21
CA ALA A 16 -3.24 7.40 -8.44
C ALA A 16 -4.14 8.48 -7.83
N MET A 17 -5.45 8.41 -8.04
CA MET A 17 -6.42 9.34 -7.44
C MET A 17 -6.41 9.27 -5.91
N THR A 18 -6.41 8.07 -5.35
CA THR A 18 -6.39 7.89 -3.89
C THR A 18 -5.10 8.45 -3.29
N THR A 19 -3.96 8.23 -3.95
CA THR A 19 -2.67 8.80 -3.53
C THR A 19 -2.72 10.33 -3.55
N PHE A 20 -3.32 10.93 -4.59
CA PHE A 20 -3.47 12.38 -4.71
C PHE A 20 -4.34 12.96 -3.59
N LEU A 21 -5.49 12.34 -3.32
CA LEU A 21 -6.42 12.78 -2.27
C LEU A 21 -5.80 12.67 -0.88
N LEU A 22 -5.11 11.57 -0.57
CA LEU A 22 -4.39 11.42 0.70
C LEU A 22 -3.26 12.44 0.84
N ARG A 23 -2.53 12.76 -0.24
CA ARG A 23 -1.51 13.82 -0.22
C ARG A 23 -2.10 15.21 0.03
N MET A 24 -3.34 15.46 -0.39
CA MET A 24 -4.06 16.70 -0.12
C MET A 24 -4.71 16.74 1.28
N GLY A 25 -4.48 15.73 2.13
CA GLY A 25 -5.01 15.68 3.49
C GLY A 25 -6.47 15.22 3.58
N VAL A 26 -7.05 14.72 2.49
CA VAL A 26 -8.40 14.15 2.49
C VAL A 26 -8.37 12.82 3.24
N LYS A 27 -8.96 12.78 4.44
CA LYS A 27 -9.05 11.55 5.25
C LYS A 27 -10.00 10.55 4.57
N MET A 28 -9.43 9.51 3.95
CA MET A 28 -10.17 8.40 3.38
C MET A 28 -10.21 7.23 4.36
N GLY A 29 -11.04 7.35 5.40
CA GLY A 29 -11.18 6.34 6.45
C GLY A 29 -9.82 6.02 7.10
N SER A 30 -9.49 4.74 7.16
CA SER A 30 -8.24 4.21 7.73
C SER A 30 -7.09 4.12 6.71
N MET A 31 -7.17 4.84 5.57
CA MET A 31 -6.10 4.81 4.57
C MET A 31 -4.97 5.79 4.92
N THR A 32 -3.74 5.33 4.77
CA THR A 32 -2.51 6.11 4.92
C THR A 32 -1.56 5.84 3.75
N LEU A 33 -0.54 6.70 3.60
CA LEU A 33 0.51 6.50 2.61
C LEU A 33 1.66 5.73 3.25
N LEU A 34 2.01 4.58 2.69
CA LEU A 34 3.16 3.78 3.07
C LEU A 34 4.29 3.95 2.08
N THR A 35 5.41 4.47 2.57
CA THR A 35 6.65 4.70 1.84
C THR A 35 7.67 3.64 2.22
N VAL A 36 8.06 2.83 1.24
CA VAL A 36 8.97 1.70 1.46
C VAL A 36 10.02 1.61 0.35
N ARG A 37 11.23 1.18 0.73
CA ARG A 37 12.31 0.95 -0.22
C ARG A 37 12.05 -0.31 -1.06
N GLY A 38 12.17 -0.21 -2.37
CA GLY A 38 12.00 -1.34 -3.27
C GLY A 38 13.13 -2.37 -3.15
N ARG A 39 12.84 -3.59 -2.69
CA ARG A 39 13.85 -4.63 -2.41
C ARG A 39 14.77 -5.00 -3.59
N LYS A 40 14.26 -4.92 -4.82
CA LYS A 40 15.04 -5.23 -6.04
C LYS A 40 15.68 -4.00 -6.66
N SER A 41 15.03 -2.85 -6.56
CA SER A 41 15.38 -1.65 -7.32
C SER A 41 16.03 -0.55 -6.50
N GLY A 42 16.03 -0.64 -5.16
CA GLY A 42 16.48 0.41 -4.25
C GLY A 42 15.60 1.68 -4.21
N LYS A 43 14.79 1.92 -5.24
CA LYS A 43 13.89 3.09 -5.36
C LYS A 43 12.84 3.14 -4.23
N ILE A 44 12.64 4.32 -3.67
CA ILE A 44 11.55 4.61 -2.74
C ILE A 44 10.21 4.59 -3.48
N ARG A 45 9.22 3.91 -2.90
CA ARG A 45 7.86 3.83 -3.45
C ARG A 45 6.84 4.12 -2.37
N THR A 46 5.93 5.05 -2.65
CA THR A 46 4.80 5.38 -1.78
C THR A 46 3.53 4.76 -2.36
N ASN A 47 2.78 4.01 -1.55
CA ASN A 47 1.52 3.40 -1.93
C ASN A 47 0.45 3.69 -0.88
N PRO A 48 -0.81 3.93 -1.28
CA PRO A 48 -1.91 3.98 -0.35
C PRO A 48 -2.18 2.58 0.22
N VAL A 49 -2.26 2.48 1.54
CA VAL A 49 -2.57 1.24 2.26
C VAL A 49 -3.57 1.54 3.36
N THR A 50 -4.30 0.53 3.80
CA THR A 50 -5.16 0.65 4.97
C THR A 50 -4.35 0.33 6.22
N LEU A 51 -4.27 1.28 7.15
CA LEU A 51 -3.67 1.13 8.47
C LEU A 51 -4.79 1.14 9.51
N VAL A 52 -4.93 0.06 10.25
CA VAL A 52 -5.90 -0.08 11.33
C VAL A 52 -5.16 -0.21 12.64
N GLU A 53 -5.66 0.47 13.67
CA GLU A 53 -5.21 0.28 15.05
C GLU A 53 -6.14 -0.72 15.73
N LEU A 54 -5.59 -1.80 16.25
CA LEU A 54 -6.32 -2.84 16.97
C LEU A 54 -5.53 -3.20 18.23
N ASP A 55 -6.15 -3.06 19.40
CA ASP A 55 -5.56 -3.40 20.71
C ASP A 55 -4.18 -2.76 20.98
N GLY A 56 -3.95 -1.55 20.45
CA GLY A 56 -2.68 -0.81 20.57
C GLY A 56 -1.65 -1.15 19.50
N ASP A 57 -1.91 -2.17 18.68
CA ASP A 57 -1.06 -2.57 17.56
C ASP A 57 -1.51 -1.91 16.25
N ARG A 58 -0.52 -1.61 15.40
CA ARG A 58 -0.72 -1.01 14.08
C ARG A 58 -0.66 -2.09 13.00
N LEU A 59 -1.80 -2.36 12.36
CA LEU A 59 -1.98 -3.40 11.36
C LEU A 59 -2.12 -2.80 9.96
N LEU A 60 -1.25 -3.24 9.05
CA LEU A 60 -1.36 -2.93 7.62
C LEU A 60 -2.15 -4.03 6.90
N ILE A 61 -3.25 -3.65 6.26
CA ILE A 61 -4.11 -4.61 5.55
C ILE A 61 -3.69 -4.73 4.09
N ALA A 62 -3.40 -5.96 3.65
CA ALA A 62 -3.06 -6.30 2.28
C ALA A 62 -4.17 -7.18 1.64
N PRO A 63 -5.30 -6.61 1.21
CA PRO A 63 -6.44 -7.38 0.71
C PRO A 63 -6.10 -8.19 -0.55
N PHE A 64 -5.09 -7.75 -1.30
CA PHE A 64 -4.57 -8.43 -2.50
C PHE A 64 -3.45 -9.45 -2.19
N GLY A 65 -3.24 -9.79 -0.92
CA GLY A 65 -2.22 -10.73 -0.47
C GLY A 65 -0.80 -10.16 -0.50
N THR A 66 0.19 -11.04 -0.72
CA THR A 66 1.63 -10.69 -0.67
C THR A 66 2.08 -9.97 -1.95
N VAL A 67 1.59 -8.74 -2.11
CA VAL A 67 1.90 -7.82 -3.23
C VAL A 67 3.26 -7.14 -3.04
N ASN A 68 3.64 -6.29 -4.00
CA ASN A 68 4.99 -5.73 -4.04
C ASN A 68 5.36 -4.90 -2.81
N TRP A 69 4.47 -4.06 -2.28
CA TRP A 69 4.78 -3.27 -1.08
C TRP A 69 4.98 -4.17 0.14
N VAL A 70 4.19 -5.24 0.32
CA VAL A 70 4.34 -6.22 1.41
C VAL A 70 5.71 -6.89 1.34
N ARG A 71 6.11 -7.35 0.15
CA ARG A 71 7.42 -7.99 -0.05
C ARG A 71 8.57 -7.01 0.15
N ASN A 72 8.38 -5.73 -0.19
CA ASN A 72 9.38 -4.70 0.05
C ASN A 72 9.51 -4.42 1.53
N LEU A 73 8.39 -4.28 2.25
CA LEU A 73 8.36 -4.04 3.69
C LEU A 73 9.03 -5.18 4.46
N ARG A 74 8.68 -6.43 4.16
CA ARG A 74 9.31 -7.61 4.77
C ARG A 74 10.83 -7.68 4.54
N ALA A 75 11.32 -7.17 3.42
CA ALA A 75 12.74 -7.14 3.11
C ALA A 75 13.47 -5.93 3.71
N ALA A 76 12.79 -4.79 3.85
CA ALA A 76 13.36 -3.57 4.40
C ALA A 76 13.32 -3.53 5.94
N GLY A 77 12.35 -4.20 6.57
CA GLY A 77 12.11 -4.15 8.02
C GLY A 77 11.41 -2.88 8.50
N GLU A 78 11.42 -1.82 7.70
CA GLU A 78 10.87 -0.50 8.05
C GLU A 78 10.14 0.16 6.85
N ALA A 79 9.25 1.08 7.18
CA ALA A 79 8.57 1.99 6.26
C ALA A 79 8.03 3.20 7.02
N THR A 80 7.66 4.25 6.27
CA THR A 80 7.09 5.49 6.80
C THR A 80 5.73 5.77 6.19
#